data_AF-A0A5M9TWK1-F1
#
_entry.id   AF-A0A5M9TWK1-F1
#
_cell.length_a   1.000
_cell.length_b   1.000
_cell.length_c   1.000
_cell.angle_alpha   90.00
_cell.angle_beta   90.00
_cell.angle_gamma   90.00
#
_symmetry.space_group_name_H-M   'P 1'
#
loop_
_entity.id
_entity.type
_entity.pdbx_description
1 polymer ?
#
loop_
_entity_poly.entity_id
_entity_poly.type
_entity_poly.pdbx_seq_one_letter_code
_entity_poly.pdbx_strand_id
1 'polypeptide(L)'
;MSNATQTFREVQRKANAGERIKIVAAVLSGGRYKNGDELVVDSVEPSGVRAVTSKSERAGIFHREYVVLEPIAPTTANLPDLFAQFIRDNAGAVRKYLAEIDPVDSAEEAEPAVEVTESLTRAKVIEMARERVAELKRIGNSLHEDLPKGTPFHYRYFNVEFHVNRDKRTVTALVHVSGNRRKPDAVGIAKCAPDDVFNADIGKAIAAERALGLTLTEAFVNAPKPEKAVAGVIIRKVSGAHIGTTRVVERTLMDGKAYVFTNGYNSEVKNCAIIDDTDADYTQEGAKDGEAA
;
A
#
# COMPACT_ATOMS: atom_id res chain seq x y z
N MET A 1 25.44 -20.16 11.53
CA MET A 1 24.83 -18.86 11.92
C MET A 1 25.80 -17.75 11.58
N SER A 2 25.63 -17.12 10.41
CA SER A 2 26.42 -15.93 10.05
C SER A 2 25.70 -14.71 10.63
N ASN A 3 26.25 -14.10 11.68
CA ASN A 3 25.80 -12.81 12.18
C ASN A 3 25.87 -11.80 11.03
N ALA A 4 24.72 -11.31 10.55
CA ALA A 4 24.67 -10.18 9.65
C ALA A 4 25.41 -9.02 10.35
N THR A 5 26.58 -8.66 9.82
CA THR A 5 27.39 -7.59 10.38
C THR A 5 26.67 -6.29 10.08
N GLN A 6 25.93 -5.76 11.06
CA GLN A 6 25.29 -4.46 10.91
C GLN A 6 26.39 -3.42 10.70
N THR A 7 26.42 -2.81 9.52
CA THR A 7 27.38 -1.77 9.18
C THR A 7 26.93 -0.44 9.78
N PHE A 8 27.81 0.22 10.52
CA PHE A 8 27.56 1.54 11.10
C PHE A 8 28.38 2.61 10.37
N ARG A 9 27.84 3.82 10.27
CA ARG A 9 28.63 5.01 9.91
C ARG A 9 28.97 5.77 11.17
N GLU A 10 30.22 6.24 11.25
CA GLU A 10 30.71 7.08 12.34
C GLU A 10 30.35 8.54 12.04
N VAL A 11 29.56 9.17 12.91
CA VAL A 11 29.10 10.56 12.73
C VAL A 11 29.53 11.41 13.92
N GLN A 12 30.31 12.47 13.66
CA GLN A 12 30.71 13.42 14.69
C GLN A 12 29.55 14.37 15.04
N ARG A 13 28.77 14.02 16.07
CA ARG A 13 27.70 14.84 16.64
C ARG A 13 27.46 14.51 18.11
N LYS A 14 26.67 15.33 18.80
CA LYS A 14 26.22 15.02 20.17
C LYS A 14 25.29 13.80 20.14
N ALA A 15 25.51 12.88 21.07
CA ALA A 15 24.68 11.69 21.25
C ALA A 15 23.49 11.96 22.19
N ASN A 16 22.41 11.22 21.98
CA ASN A 16 21.27 11.12 22.88
C ASN A 16 21.38 9.89 23.78
N ALA A 17 20.62 9.88 24.89
CA ALA A 17 20.48 8.69 25.72
C ALA A 17 19.97 7.50 24.88
N GLY A 18 20.58 6.33 25.07
CA GLY A 18 20.30 5.10 24.33
C GLY A 18 21.09 4.93 23.03
N GLU A 19 21.80 5.95 22.53
CA GLU A 19 22.60 5.82 21.31
C GLU A 19 23.92 5.06 21.55
N ARG A 20 24.39 4.37 20.50
CA ARG A 20 25.72 3.73 20.47
C ARG A 20 26.76 4.75 20.04
N ILE A 21 27.87 4.80 20.75
CA ILE A 21 29.01 5.65 20.44
C ILE A 21 30.28 4.82 20.36
N LYS A 22 31.26 5.30 19.60
CA LYS A 22 32.61 4.76 19.55
C LYS A 22 33.59 5.80 20.05
N ILE A 23 34.48 5.41 20.96
CA ILE A 23 35.53 6.30 21.46
C ILE A 23 36.62 6.44 20.40
N VAL A 24 36.90 7.68 19.99
CA VAL A 24 37.92 8.01 18.98
C VAL A 24 39.09 8.80 19.56
N ALA A 25 38.89 9.47 20.71
CA ALA A 25 39.91 10.30 21.34
C ALA A 25 39.79 10.29 22.87
N ALA A 26 40.12 9.17 23.50
CA ALA A 26 40.07 8.98 24.95
C ALA A 26 41.04 9.92 25.68
N VAL A 27 40.50 10.72 26.59
CA VAL A 27 41.23 11.72 27.39
C VAL A 27 40.77 11.62 28.84
N LEU A 28 41.72 11.58 29.79
CA LEU A 28 41.42 11.51 31.24
C LEU A 28 40.50 10.34 31.65
N SER A 29 40.51 9.24 30.88
CA SER A 29 39.57 8.12 31.07
C SER A 29 39.78 7.32 32.37
N GLY A 30 40.91 7.52 33.07
CA GLY A 30 41.26 6.77 34.28
C GLY A 30 41.29 5.26 34.09
N GLY A 31 41.48 4.79 32.85
CA GLY A 31 41.44 3.37 32.49
C GLY A 31 40.05 2.76 32.35
N ARG A 32 38.97 3.57 32.40
CA ARG A 32 37.57 3.11 32.30
C ARG A 32 37.14 2.80 30.87
N TYR A 33 37.73 3.47 29.89
CA TYR A 33 37.50 3.27 28.45
C TYR A 33 38.76 3.67 27.65
N LYS A 34 38.86 3.15 26.42
CA LYS A 34 39.96 3.41 25.48
C LYS A 34 39.44 3.65 24.06
N ASN A 35 40.30 4.17 23.18
CA ASN A 35 39.98 4.30 21.75
C ASN A 35 39.57 2.96 21.15
N GLY A 36 38.50 3.00 20.36
CA GLY A 36 37.87 1.84 19.75
C GLY A 36 36.78 1.18 20.59
N ASP A 37 36.63 1.55 21.88
CA ASP A 37 35.54 1.03 22.70
C ASP A 37 34.19 1.53 22.18
N GLU A 38 33.23 0.62 22.06
CA GLU A 38 31.85 0.94 21.74
C GLU A 38 30.99 0.88 22.99
N LEU A 39 30.30 1.97 23.28
CA LEU A 39 29.54 2.16 24.51
C LEU A 39 28.11 2.62 24.20
N VAL A 40 27.18 2.34 25.12
CA VAL A 40 25.79 2.82 25.04
C VAL A 40 25.60 3.97 26.02
N VAL A 41 25.07 5.08 25.53
CA VAL A 41 24.81 6.28 26.33
C VAL A 41 23.66 6.04 27.31
N ASP A 42 23.91 6.27 28.60
CA ASP A 42 22.94 6.21 29.69
C ASP A 42 22.25 7.57 29.88
N SER A 43 23.01 8.66 29.89
CA SER A 43 22.48 10.02 30.05
C SER A 43 23.33 11.07 29.33
N VAL A 44 22.72 12.21 29.01
CA VAL A 44 23.37 13.36 28.37
C VAL A 44 23.68 14.42 29.41
N GLU A 45 24.87 15.01 29.33
CA GLU A 45 25.35 16.08 30.21
C GLU A 45 25.75 17.31 29.38
N PRO A 46 25.80 18.53 29.95
CA PRO A 46 26.16 19.73 29.19
C PRO A 46 27.51 19.67 28.45
N SER A 47 28.48 18.95 29.01
CA SER A 47 29.84 18.81 28.47
C SER A 47 30.11 17.49 27.76
N GLY A 48 29.15 16.56 27.74
CA GLY A 48 29.41 15.19 27.28
C GLY A 48 28.24 14.23 27.52
N VAL A 49 28.56 12.97 27.76
CA VAL A 49 27.60 11.90 28.02
C VAL A 49 28.11 10.97 29.12
N ARG A 50 27.21 10.28 29.79
CA ARG A 50 27.55 9.12 30.62
C ARG A 50 27.22 7.85 29.86
N ALA A 51 28.13 6.90 29.85
CA ALA A 51 27.93 5.60 29.23
C ALA A 51 28.32 4.47 30.18
N VAL A 52 27.68 3.32 30.01
CA VAL A 52 28.01 2.10 30.75
C VAL A 52 29.19 1.43 30.07
N THR A 53 30.27 1.24 30.81
CA THR A 53 31.46 0.53 30.34
C THR A 53 31.28 -0.98 30.42
N SER A 54 32.18 -1.74 29.78
CA SER A 54 32.19 -3.21 29.83
C SER A 54 32.35 -3.79 31.25
N LYS A 55 32.83 -2.97 32.20
CA LYS A 55 32.94 -3.32 33.63
C LYS A 55 31.71 -2.93 34.45
N SER A 56 30.60 -2.56 33.80
CA SER A 56 29.37 -2.04 34.43
C SER A 56 29.57 -0.76 35.25
N GLU A 57 30.67 -0.06 35.04
CA GLU A 57 30.92 1.25 35.65
C GLU A 57 30.41 2.37 34.75
N ARG A 58 29.89 3.44 35.35
CA ARG A 58 29.51 4.67 34.62
C ARG A 58 30.75 5.54 34.39
N ALA A 59 31.02 5.85 33.13
CA ALA A 59 32.08 6.77 32.74
C ALA A 59 31.49 8.03 32.09
N GLY A 60 32.00 9.20 32.49
CA GLY A 60 31.72 10.46 31.80
C GLY A 60 32.67 10.62 30.62
N ILE A 61 32.14 10.95 29.45
CA ILE A 61 32.86 11.04 28.18
C ILE A 61 32.53 12.39 27.54
N PHE A 62 33.52 13.21 27.23
CA PHE A 62 33.30 14.51 26.60
C PHE A 62 32.82 14.37 25.14
N HIS A 63 32.05 15.33 24.63
CA HIS A 63 31.54 15.33 23.24
C HIS A 63 32.64 15.22 22.16
N ARG A 64 33.89 15.54 22.49
CA ARG A 64 35.05 15.45 21.58
C ARG A 64 35.70 14.06 21.54
N GLU A 65 35.37 13.18 22.49
CA GLU A 65 36.05 11.88 22.63
C GLU A 65 35.36 10.77 21.84
N TYR A 66 34.16 11.01 21.32
CA TYR A 66 33.34 10.00 20.66
C TYR A 66 32.74 10.45 19.33
N VAL A 67 32.38 9.45 18.53
CA VAL A 67 31.47 9.54 17.37
C VAL A 67 30.22 8.71 17.63
N VAL A 68 29.09 9.12 17.07
CA VAL A 68 27.84 8.33 17.12
C VAL A 68 27.86 7.27 16.03
N LEU A 69 27.51 6.04 16.39
CA LEU A 69 27.35 4.93 15.45
C LEU A 69 25.91 4.90 14.95
N GLU A 70 25.69 5.44 13.76
CA GLU A 70 24.39 5.36 13.11
C GLU A 70 24.32 4.10 12.24
N PRO A 71 23.27 3.27 12.39
CA PRO A 71 23.13 2.09 11.54
C PRO A 71 22.95 2.53 10.09
N ILE A 72 23.79 2.00 9.21
CA ILE A 72 23.58 2.12 7.77
C ILE A 72 22.52 1.07 7.44
N ALA A 73 21.36 1.52 6.95
CA ALA A 73 20.37 0.60 6.40
C ALA A 73 21.09 -0.25 5.33
N PRO A 74 21.09 -1.59 5.43
CA PRO A 74 21.67 -2.41 4.37
C PRO A 74 20.97 -2.03 3.08
N THR A 75 21.73 -1.84 2.00
CA THR A 75 21.19 -1.53 0.69
C THR A 75 20.11 -2.55 0.37
N THR A 76 18.86 -2.09 0.26
CA THR A 76 17.67 -2.94 0.06
C THR A 76 17.62 -3.59 -1.32
N ALA A 77 18.62 -3.35 -2.16
CA ALA A 77 18.72 -3.85 -3.53
C ALA A 77 18.64 -5.38 -3.63
N ASN A 78 19.05 -6.12 -2.59
CA ASN A 78 19.06 -7.59 -2.61
C ASN A 78 18.17 -8.22 -1.52
N LEU A 79 17.28 -7.45 -0.89
CA LEU A 79 16.39 -7.97 0.16
C LEU A 79 15.49 -9.11 -0.33
N PRO A 80 14.89 -9.01 -1.55
CA PRO A 80 14.09 -10.11 -2.09
C PRO A 80 14.91 -11.40 -2.27
N ASP A 81 16.14 -11.28 -2.75
CA ASP A 81 17.01 -12.44 -3.00
C ASP A 81 17.52 -13.08 -1.71
N LEU A 82 17.89 -12.26 -0.72
CA LEU A 82 18.29 -12.71 0.60
C LEU A 82 17.13 -13.37 1.34
N PHE A 83 15.92 -12.82 1.21
CA PHE A 83 14.72 -13.42 1.79
C PHE A 83 14.39 -14.75 1.09
N ALA A 84 14.41 -14.79 -0.24
CA ALA A 84 14.20 -16.04 -0.99
C ALA A 84 15.23 -17.11 -0.61
N GLN A 85 16.50 -16.72 -0.45
CA GLN A 85 17.54 -17.63 -0.02
C GLN A 85 17.33 -18.11 1.42
N PHE A 86 16.98 -17.21 2.34
CA PHE A 86 16.64 -17.57 3.71
C PHE A 86 15.47 -18.56 3.79
N ILE A 87 14.40 -18.33 3.01
CA ILE A 87 13.24 -19.24 2.95
C ILE A 87 13.67 -20.60 2.40
N ARG A 88 14.51 -20.65 1.36
CA ARG A 88 15.05 -21.92 0.82
C ARG A 88 15.88 -22.68 1.86
N ASP A 89 16.83 -21.99 2.49
CA ASP A 89 17.78 -22.58 3.43
C ASP A 89 17.10 -23.05 4.72
N ASN A 90 15.97 -22.44 5.09
CA ASN A 90 15.23 -22.73 6.31
C ASN A 90 13.85 -23.35 6.06
N ALA A 91 13.58 -23.83 4.84
CA ALA A 91 12.25 -24.25 4.41
C ALA A 91 11.60 -25.26 5.37
N GLY A 92 12.35 -26.23 5.89
CA GLY A 92 11.85 -27.22 6.83
C GLY A 92 11.42 -26.62 8.18
N ALA A 93 12.20 -25.70 8.72
CA ALA A 93 11.87 -25.02 9.98
C ALA A 93 10.70 -24.04 9.80
N VAL A 94 10.69 -23.29 8.70
CA VAL A 94 9.60 -22.37 8.35
C VAL A 94 8.29 -23.14 8.20
N ARG A 95 8.29 -24.27 7.49
CA ARG A 95 7.09 -25.14 7.36
C ARG A 95 6.59 -25.65 8.70
N LYS A 96 7.50 -26.02 9.61
CA LYS A 96 7.13 -26.47 10.96
C LYS A 96 6.42 -25.37 11.75
N TYR A 97 6.94 -24.13 11.70
CA TYR A 97 6.30 -23.00 12.37
C TYR A 97 4.97 -22.60 11.71
N LEU A 98 4.88 -22.67 10.39
CA LEU A 98 3.62 -22.42 9.68
C LEU A 98 2.54 -23.44 10.07
N ALA A 99 2.91 -24.72 10.22
CA ALA A 99 2.00 -25.77 10.68
C ALA A 99 1.57 -25.62 12.15
N GLU A 100 2.36 -24.95 13.00
CA GLU A 100 1.98 -24.63 14.38
C GLU A 100 1.05 -23.41 14.48
N ILE A 101 1.08 -22.50 13.49
CA ILE A 101 0.26 -21.28 13.47
C ILE A 101 -1.15 -21.54 12.93
N ASP A 102 -1.35 -22.61 12.15
CA ASP A 102 -2.62 -22.95 11.52
C ASP A 102 -3.03 -24.40 11.86
N PRO A 103 -3.69 -24.65 13.01
CA PRO A 103 -4.10 -26.00 13.40
C PRO A 103 -5.46 -26.36 12.79
N VAL A 104 -5.64 -26.19 11.48
CA VAL A 104 -6.88 -26.60 10.78
C VAL A 104 -6.55 -27.66 9.74
N ASP A 105 -6.82 -28.90 10.16
CA ASP A 105 -7.02 -30.14 9.39
C ASP A 105 -6.07 -30.43 8.22
N SER A 106 -5.00 -31.15 8.57
CA SER A 106 -4.32 -32.07 7.66
C SER A 106 -5.03 -33.42 7.67
N ALA A 107 -6.02 -33.63 6.79
CA ALA A 107 -6.42 -34.97 6.36
C ALA A 107 -7.10 -34.93 4.99
N GLU A 108 -6.44 -35.57 4.02
CA GLU A 108 -6.96 -36.00 2.72
C GLU A 108 -7.51 -34.93 1.78
N GLU A 109 -6.65 -34.43 0.90
CA GLU A 109 -6.82 -34.62 -0.54
C GLU A 109 -5.44 -34.49 -1.21
N ALA A 110 -5.08 -35.45 -2.06
CA ALA A 110 -3.95 -35.31 -2.96
C ALA A 110 -4.18 -34.02 -3.77
N GLU A 111 -3.27 -33.05 -3.70
CA GLU A 111 -3.42 -31.79 -4.43
C GLU A 111 -3.77 -32.07 -5.90
N PRO A 112 -4.99 -31.76 -6.37
CA PRO A 112 -5.15 -31.53 -7.79
C PRO A 112 -4.22 -30.36 -8.13
N ALA A 113 -3.55 -30.48 -9.26
CA ALA A 113 -2.71 -29.43 -9.82
C ALA A 113 -3.35 -28.06 -9.59
N VAL A 114 -2.64 -27.18 -8.88
CA VAL A 114 -2.90 -25.75 -8.68
C VAL A 114 -4.04 -25.27 -9.58
N GLU A 115 -5.28 -25.35 -9.08
CA GLU A 115 -6.37 -24.62 -9.70
C GLU A 115 -5.94 -23.16 -9.60
N VAL A 116 -5.66 -22.57 -10.77
CA VAL A 116 -5.50 -21.13 -10.92
C VAL A 116 -6.77 -20.53 -10.35
N THR A 117 -6.73 -20.09 -9.09
CA THR A 117 -7.77 -19.22 -8.55
C THR A 117 -7.79 -18.03 -9.49
N GLU A 118 -8.80 -17.96 -10.36
CA GLU A 118 -8.89 -16.94 -11.40
C GLU A 118 -8.65 -15.58 -10.74
N SER A 119 -7.53 -14.94 -11.07
CA SER A 119 -7.22 -13.61 -10.54
C SER A 119 -8.34 -12.69 -10.97
N LEU A 120 -9.08 -12.12 -10.00
CA LEU A 120 -10.24 -11.28 -10.29
C LEU A 120 -9.88 -10.22 -11.32
N THR A 121 -10.64 -10.13 -12.42
CA THR A 121 -10.34 -9.17 -13.48
C THR A 121 -10.75 -7.76 -13.06
N ARG A 122 -10.11 -6.75 -13.65
CA ARG A 122 -10.45 -5.33 -13.42
C ARG A 122 -11.93 -5.05 -13.69
N ALA A 123 -12.47 -5.60 -14.77
CA ALA A 123 -13.87 -5.49 -15.13
C ALA A 123 -14.79 -6.08 -14.05
N LYS A 124 -14.46 -7.26 -13.51
CA LYS A 124 -15.27 -7.91 -12.49
C LYS A 124 -15.30 -7.11 -11.18
N VAL A 125 -14.16 -6.54 -10.77
CA VAL A 125 -14.11 -5.68 -9.58
C VAL A 125 -14.98 -4.43 -9.73
N ILE A 126 -14.97 -3.80 -10.92
CA ILE A 126 -15.81 -2.63 -11.21
C ILE A 126 -17.30 -3.01 -11.16
N GLU A 127 -17.67 -4.16 -11.73
CA GLU A 127 -19.05 -4.68 -11.65
C GLU A 127 -19.47 -4.92 -10.20
N MET A 128 -18.67 -5.64 -9.41
CA MET A 128 -18.92 -5.88 -7.99
C MET A 128 -19.07 -4.57 -7.20
N ALA A 129 -18.26 -3.55 -7.52
CA ALA A 129 -18.35 -2.25 -6.85
C ALA A 129 -19.68 -1.55 -7.17
N ARG A 130 -20.17 -1.64 -8.42
CA ARG A 130 -21.48 -1.08 -8.82
C ARG A 130 -22.63 -1.80 -8.12
N GLU A 131 -22.60 -3.13 -8.11
CA GLU A 131 -23.59 -3.96 -7.40
C GLU A 131 -23.61 -3.63 -5.92
N ARG A 132 -22.43 -3.53 -5.29
CA ARG A 132 -22.33 -3.19 -3.87
C ARG A 132 -22.92 -1.82 -3.56
N VAL A 133 -22.63 -0.81 -4.39
CA VAL A 133 -23.22 0.53 -4.21
C VAL A 133 -24.74 0.51 -4.38
N ALA A 134 -25.26 -0.26 -5.36
CA ALA A 134 -26.69 -0.43 -5.57
C ALA A 134 -27.36 -1.13 -4.38
N GLU A 135 -26.73 -2.18 -3.87
CA GLU A 135 -27.17 -2.91 -2.67
C GLU A 135 -27.22 -2.01 -1.44
N LEU A 136 -26.15 -1.25 -1.15
CA LEU A 136 -26.12 -0.35 0.01
C LEU A 136 -27.20 0.74 -0.07
N LYS A 137 -27.46 1.27 -1.28
CA LYS A 137 -28.59 2.20 -1.50
C LYS A 137 -29.94 1.53 -1.30
N ARG A 138 -30.09 0.27 -1.70
CA ARG A 138 -31.31 -0.52 -1.53
C ARG A 138 -31.59 -0.80 -0.06
N ILE A 139 -30.58 -1.25 0.70
CA ILE A 139 -30.67 -1.46 2.15
C ILE A 139 -31.09 -0.17 2.86
N GLY A 140 -30.46 0.97 2.55
CA GLY A 140 -30.79 2.24 3.18
C GLY A 140 -32.24 2.72 2.98
N ASN A 141 -32.95 2.19 1.96
CA ASN A 141 -34.36 2.48 1.69
C ASN A 141 -35.31 1.31 2.00
N SER A 142 -34.82 0.23 2.62
CA SER A 142 -35.59 -0.98 2.89
C SER A 142 -36.21 -0.98 4.29
N LEU A 143 -37.40 -1.58 4.41
CA LEU A 143 -38.06 -1.89 5.69
C LEU A 143 -37.66 -3.28 6.24
N HIS A 144 -37.05 -4.11 5.39
CA HIS A 144 -36.85 -5.54 5.66
C HIS A 144 -35.39 -5.95 5.69
N GLU A 145 -34.49 -5.02 5.37
CA GLU A 145 -33.06 -5.28 5.32
C GLU A 145 -32.32 -4.24 6.10
N ASP A 146 -31.36 -4.72 6.88
CA ASP A 146 -30.54 -3.90 7.73
C ASP A 146 -29.07 -4.13 7.41
N LEU A 147 -28.27 -3.10 7.63
CA LEU A 147 -26.84 -3.29 7.74
C LEU A 147 -26.50 -4.25 8.90
N PRO A 148 -25.32 -4.89 8.91
CA PRO A 148 -24.91 -5.76 10.01
C PRO A 148 -25.06 -5.12 11.39
N LYS A 149 -25.39 -5.94 12.39
CA LYS A 149 -25.43 -5.50 13.79
C LYS A 149 -24.08 -4.91 14.20
N GLY A 150 -24.13 -3.79 14.92
CA GLY A 150 -22.93 -3.05 15.36
C GLY A 150 -22.50 -1.92 14.42
N THR A 151 -23.08 -1.82 13.22
CA THR A 151 -22.89 -0.63 12.37
C THR A 151 -23.69 0.56 12.89
N PRO A 152 -23.22 1.82 12.74
CA PRO A 152 -23.92 3.02 13.21
C PRO A 152 -25.32 3.22 12.61
N PHE A 153 -25.60 2.57 11.48
CA PHE A 153 -26.82 2.72 10.69
C PHE A 153 -27.69 1.45 10.66
N HIS A 154 -27.40 0.47 11.53
CA HIS A 154 -28.29 -0.69 11.72
C HIS A 154 -29.71 -0.22 12.10
N TYR A 155 -30.75 -0.75 11.47
CA TYR A 155 -32.16 -0.37 11.72
C TYR A 155 -32.52 1.08 11.37
N ARG A 156 -31.74 1.76 10.52
CA ARG A 156 -31.99 3.15 10.12
C ARG A 156 -32.20 3.29 8.61
N TYR A 157 -33.18 4.13 8.24
CA TYR A 157 -33.29 4.63 6.87
C TYR A 157 -32.21 5.66 6.58
N PHE A 158 -31.45 5.43 5.52
CA PHE A 158 -30.43 6.36 5.09
C PHE A 158 -30.33 6.44 3.56
N ASN A 159 -29.85 7.57 3.09
CA ASN A 159 -29.45 7.77 1.69
C ASN A 159 -27.94 7.97 1.63
N VAL A 160 -27.31 7.45 0.57
CA VAL A 160 -25.89 7.69 0.27
C VAL A 160 -25.78 8.53 -1.00
N GLU A 161 -25.28 9.75 -0.84
CA GLU A 161 -24.93 10.67 -1.93
C GLU A 161 -23.42 10.62 -2.19
N PHE A 162 -23.01 10.73 -3.46
CA PHE A 162 -21.59 10.66 -3.84
C PHE A 162 -21.14 11.94 -4.53
N HIS A 163 -20.00 12.46 -4.09
CA HIS A 163 -19.25 13.49 -4.79
C HIS A 163 -17.94 12.92 -5.31
N VAL A 164 -17.80 12.91 -6.64
CA VAL A 164 -16.62 12.41 -7.33
C VAL A 164 -15.76 13.61 -7.74
N ASN A 165 -14.53 13.68 -7.25
CA ASN A 165 -13.54 14.66 -7.67
C ASN A 165 -12.41 13.93 -8.41
N ARG A 166 -12.51 13.90 -9.74
CA ARG A 166 -11.54 13.21 -10.61
C ARG A 166 -10.16 13.87 -10.55
N ASP A 167 -10.09 15.21 -10.47
CA ASP A 167 -8.81 15.95 -10.37
C ASP A 167 -8.02 15.59 -9.11
N LYS A 168 -8.72 15.47 -7.98
CA LYS A 168 -8.13 15.05 -6.69
C LYS A 168 -8.13 13.53 -6.50
N ARG A 169 -8.60 12.77 -7.50
CA ARG A 169 -8.73 11.30 -7.48
C ARG A 169 -9.39 10.80 -6.20
N THR A 170 -10.46 11.47 -5.79
CA THR A 170 -11.13 11.27 -4.50
C THR A 170 -12.62 11.12 -4.72
N VAL A 171 -13.24 10.18 -4.02
CA VAL A 171 -14.70 10.01 -3.92
C VAL A 171 -15.12 10.22 -2.48
N THR A 172 -16.13 11.06 -2.26
CA THR A 172 -16.74 11.29 -0.94
C THR A 172 -18.15 10.75 -0.96
N ALA A 173 -18.48 9.92 0.04
CA ALA A 173 -19.83 9.45 0.30
C ALA A 173 -20.41 10.21 1.49
N LEU A 174 -21.58 10.80 1.31
CA LEU A 174 -22.34 11.51 2.33
C LEU A 174 -23.57 10.67 2.69
N VAL A 175 -23.71 10.33 3.97
CA VAL A 175 -24.85 9.54 4.47
C VAL A 175 -25.81 10.47 5.20
N HIS A 176 -27.08 10.40 4.83
CA HIS A 176 -28.16 11.18 5.45
C HIS A 176 -29.25 10.25 5.98
N VAL A 177 -29.56 10.33 7.27
CA VAL A 177 -30.72 9.65 7.85
C VAL A 177 -31.99 10.40 7.43
N SER A 178 -33.06 9.63 7.16
CA SER A 178 -34.33 10.20 6.67
C SER A 178 -34.84 11.32 7.58
N GLY A 179 -35.10 12.50 7.00
CA GLY A 179 -35.64 13.68 7.68
C GLY A 179 -34.70 14.89 7.78
N ASN A 180 -33.37 14.72 7.61
CA ASN A 180 -32.41 15.84 7.66
C ASN A 180 -31.43 15.83 6.47
N ARG A 181 -31.63 16.73 5.50
CA ARG A 181 -30.76 16.86 4.32
C ARG A 181 -29.73 17.99 4.41
N ARG A 182 -29.66 18.70 5.54
CA ARG A 182 -28.84 19.93 5.62
C ARG A 182 -27.38 19.65 6.01
N LYS A 183 -27.13 18.56 6.74
CA LYS A 183 -25.79 18.10 7.12
C LYS A 183 -25.75 16.56 7.02
N PRO A 184 -24.68 15.97 6.47
CA PRO A 184 -24.52 14.52 6.50
C PRO A 184 -24.30 14.01 7.92
N ASP A 185 -24.91 12.89 8.26
CA ASP A 185 -24.75 12.18 9.53
C ASP A 185 -23.43 11.40 9.57
N ALA A 186 -22.96 10.93 8.42
CA ALA A 186 -21.61 10.38 8.27
C ALA A 186 -21.00 10.73 6.92
N VAL A 187 -19.67 10.73 6.89
CA VAL A 187 -18.87 11.00 5.69
C VAL A 187 -17.79 9.95 5.57
N GLY A 188 -17.73 9.31 4.40
CA GLY A 188 -16.66 8.40 4.04
C GLY A 188 -15.88 8.97 2.85
N ILE A 189 -14.56 8.86 2.88
CA ILE A 189 -13.69 9.36 1.83
C ILE A 189 -12.84 8.21 1.32
N ALA A 190 -12.86 7.98 0.01
CA ALA A 190 -11.92 7.11 -0.69
C ALA A 190 -10.98 7.96 -1.53
N LYS A 191 -9.67 7.79 -1.35
CA LYS A 191 -8.63 8.48 -2.11
C LYS A 191 -7.78 7.43 -2.81
N CYS A 192 -7.69 7.52 -4.13
CA CYS A 192 -6.88 6.62 -4.93
C CYS A 192 -5.39 6.93 -4.74
N ALA A 193 -4.55 5.89 -4.66
CA ALA A 193 -3.12 6.05 -4.46
C ALA A 193 -2.46 6.72 -5.68
N PRO A 194 -1.40 7.53 -5.52
CA PRO A 194 -0.78 8.25 -6.62
C PRO A 194 -0.32 7.36 -7.78
N ASP A 195 0.11 6.15 -7.48
CA ASP A 195 0.65 5.14 -8.40
C ASP A 195 -0.41 4.14 -8.91
N ASP A 196 -1.66 4.27 -8.44
CA ASP A 196 -2.78 3.42 -8.86
C ASP A 196 -3.58 4.05 -10.03
N VAL A 197 -4.64 3.39 -10.51
CA VAL A 197 -5.57 3.92 -11.53
C VAL A 197 -6.91 4.27 -10.88
N PHE A 198 -7.35 5.51 -11.08
CA PHE A 198 -8.60 5.99 -10.50
C PHE A 198 -9.83 5.34 -11.18
N ASN A 199 -10.76 4.83 -10.38
CA ASN A 199 -12.08 4.41 -10.83
C ASN A 199 -13.15 4.95 -9.88
N ALA A 200 -14.14 5.66 -10.41
CA ALA A 200 -15.17 6.24 -9.57
C ALA A 200 -16.07 5.19 -8.90
N ASP A 201 -16.36 4.06 -9.53
CA ASP A 201 -17.28 3.06 -8.97
C ASP A 201 -16.66 2.29 -7.81
N ILE A 202 -15.39 1.88 -7.95
CA ILE A 202 -14.61 1.31 -6.84
C ILE A 202 -14.47 2.34 -5.71
N GLY A 203 -14.18 3.60 -6.04
CA GLY A 203 -14.09 4.69 -5.07
C GLY A 203 -15.41 4.92 -4.32
N LYS A 204 -16.57 4.83 -5.00
CA LYS A 204 -17.90 4.94 -4.38
C LYS A 204 -18.15 3.79 -3.41
N ALA A 205 -17.81 2.55 -3.78
CA ALA A 205 -17.99 1.39 -2.90
C ALA A 205 -17.19 1.55 -1.60
N ILE A 206 -15.89 1.85 -1.71
CA ILE A 206 -15.01 2.06 -0.53
C ILE A 206 -15.49 3.25 0.30
N ALA A 207 -15.87 4.37 -0.33
CA ALA A 207 -16.35 5.55 0.39
C ALA A 207 -17.65 5.24 1.14
N ALA A 208 -18.57 4.49 0.55
CA ALA A 208 -19.82 4.09 1.19
C ALA A 208 -19.57 3.13 2.37
N GLU A 209 -18.71 2.12 2.21
CA GLU A 209 -18.35 1.21 3.30
C GLU A 209 -17.75 1.96 4.50
N ARG A 210 -16.84 2.92 4.24
CA ARG A 210 -16.29 3.80 5.28
C ARG A 210 -17.36 4.64 5.96
N ALA A 211 -18.25 5.27 5.18
CA ALA A 211 -19.28 6.15 5.72
C ALA A 211 -20.29 5.39 6.59
N LEU A 212 -20.63 4.16 6.21
CA LEU A 212 -21.61 3.30 6.89
C LEU A 212 -21.00 2.48 8.04
N GLY A 213 -19.68 2.58 8.27
CA GLY A 213 -18.99 1.83 9.32
C GLY A 213 -18.91 0.34 9.06
N LEU A 214 -18.77 -0.06 7.79
CA LEU A 214 -18.61 -1.44 7.36
C LEU A 214 -17.13 -1.81 7.25
N THR A 215 -16.82 -3.10 7.39
CA THR A 215 -15.52 -3.64 6.99
C THR A 215 -15.31 -3.41 5.50
N LEU A 216 -14.09 -3.00 5.12
CA LEU A 216 -13.76 -2.75 3.72
C LEU A 216 -13.63 -4.07 2.97
N THR A 217 -14.24 -4.15 1.80
CA THR A 217 -14.11 -5.33 0.93
C THR A 217 -12.73 -5.36 0.27
N GLU A 218 -11.96 -6.43 0.49
CA GLU A 218 -10.57 -6.54 0.03
C GLU A 218 -10.42 -6.44 -1.49
N ALA A 219 -11.39 -6.96 -2.25
CA ALA A 219 -11.39 -6.88 -3.71
C ALA A 219 -11.39 -5.43 -4.25
N PHE A 220 -11.95 -4.48 -3.50
CA PHE A 220 -11.93 -3.06 -3.88
C PHE A 220 -10.63 -2.37 -3.47
N VAL A 221 -10.09 -2.73 -2.30
CA VAL A 221 -8.85 -2.15 -1.76
C VAL A 221 -7.63 -2.60 -2.58
N ASN A 222 -7.61 -3.87 -2.97
CA ASN A 222 -6.54 -4.50 -3.73
C ASN A 222 -6.97 -4.78 -5.18
N ALA A 223 -7.80 -3.89 -5.75
CA ALA A 223 -8.28 -4.05 -7.11
C ALA A 223 -7.09 -4.10 -8.10
N PRO A 224 -7.09 -5.02 -9.08
CA PRO A 224 -6.03 -5.08 -10.09
C PRO A 224 -6.00 -3.77 -10.90
N LYS A 225 -4.84 -3.45 -11.47
CA LYS A 225 -4.71 -2.36 -12.43
C LYS A 225 -5.15 -2.82 -13.82
N PRO A 226 -5.67 -1.94 -14.68
CA PRO A 226 -5.95 -2.30 -16.06
C PRO A 226 -4.66 -2.63 -16.80
N GLU A 227 -4.63 -3.78 -17.48
CA GLU A 227 -3.48 -4.22 -18.28
C GLU A 227 -3.35 -3.44 -19.59
N LYS A 228 -4.48 -3.08 -20.19
CA LYS A 228 -4.57 -2.37 -21.47
C LYS A 228 -5.56 -1.23 -21.37
N ALA A 229 -5.33 -0.18 -22.15
CA ALA A 229 -6.30 0.89 -22.28
C ALA A 229 -7.34 0.51 -23.34
N VAL A 230 -8.60 0.51 -22.92
CA VAL A 230 -9.77 0.40 -23.79
C VAL A 230 -10.36 1.78 -24.09
N ALA A 231 -11.38 1.84 -24.94
CA ALA A 231 -12.09 3.09 -25.20
C ALA A 231 -12.64 3.70 -23.90
N GLY A 232 -12.56 5.02 -23.77
CA GLY A 232 -13.01 5.77 -22.59
C GLY A 232 -11.98 5.92 -21.47
N VAL A 233 -10.86 5.17 -21.51
CA VAL A 233 -9.75 5.33 -20.55
C VAL A 233 -9.08 6.69 -20.75
N ILE A 234 -8.76 7.36 -19.64
CA ILE A 234 -7.96 8.58 -19.63
C ILE A 234 -6.50 8.21 -19.34
N ILE A 235 -5.61 8.64 -20.24
CA ILE A 235 -4.17 8.48 -20.09
C ILE A 235 -3.49 9.83 -19.85
N ARG A 236 -2.28 9.77 -19.31
CA ARG A 236 -1.34 10.89 -19.21
C ARG A 236 -0.09 10.58 -20.02
N LYS A 237 0.37 11.54 -20.81
CA LYS A 237 1.67 11.47 -21.49
C LYS A 237 2.81 11.50 -20.47
N VAL A 238 3.68 10.50 -20.51
CA VAL A 238 4.85 10.38 -19.62
C VAL A 238 6.18 10.57 -20.33
N SER A 239 6.19 10.51 -21.66
CA SER A 239 7.39 10.77 -22.48
C SER A 239 7.04 11.28 -23.89
N GLY A 240 8.06 11.76 -24.60
CA GLY A 240 7.93 12.37 -25.93
C GLY A 240 7.42 13.82 -25.87
N ALA A 241 6.77 14.29 -26.93
CA ALA A 241 6.17 15.62 -26.95
C ALA A 241 4.91 15.70 -26.06
N HIS A 242 4.66 16.88 -25.48
CA HIS A 242 3.48 17.18 -24.65
C HIS A 242 3.34 16.33 -23.37
N ILE A 243 4.45 16.09 -22.66
CA ILE A 243 4.45 15.42 -21.35
C ILE A 243 3.48 16.10 -20.38
N GLY A 244 2.77 15.30 -19.60
CA GLY A 244 1.79 15.76 -18.61
C GLY A 244 0.39 16.00 -19.17
N THR A 245 0.21 16.06 -20.50
CA THR A 245 -1.12 16.20 -21.09
C THR A 245 -1.96 14.94 -20.87
N THR A 246 -3.24 15.15 -20.57
CA THR A 246 -4.23 14.08 -20.44
C THR A 246 -5.07 13.96 -21.70
N ARG A 247 -5.41 12.73 -22.07
CA ARG A 247 -6.19 12.41 -23.28
C ARG A 247 -7.12 11.24 -23.01
N VAL A 248 -8.28 11.24 -23.66
CA VAL A 248 -9.24 10.13 -23.65
C VAL A 248 -8.92 9.22 -24.82
N VAL A 249 -8.79 7.92 -24.56
CA VAL A 249 -8.61 6.89 -25.59
C VAL A 249 -9.93 6.64 -26.29
N GLU A 250 -9.93 6.72 -27.62
CA GLU A 250 -11.07 6.39 -28.46
C GLU A 250 -10.96 4.93 -28.95
N ARG A 251 -9.77 4.53 -29.40
CA ARG A 251 -9.47 3.16 -29.87
C ARG A 251 -7.97 2.88 -29.89
N THR A 252 -7.62 1.61 -30.08
CA THR A 252 -6.23 1.16 -30.28
C THR A 252 -5.91 0.91 -31.76
N LEU A 253 -4.65 1.10 -32.16
CA LEU A 253 -4.11 0.76 -33.48
C LEU A 253 -2.91 -0.19 -33.35
N MET A 254 -2.51 -0.76 -34.49
CA MET A 254 -1.29 -1.58 -34.62
C MET A 254 -1.22 -2.70 -33.59
N ASP A 255 -2.32 -3.44 -33.43
CA ASP A 255 -2.42 -4.53 -32.46
C ASP A 255 -2.12 -4.08 -31.00
N GLY A 256 -2.68 -2.93 -30.61
CA GLY A 256 -2.54 -2.39 -29.25
C GLY A 256 -1.25 -1.60 -28.99
N LYS A 257 -0.43 -1.34 -30.01
CA LYS A 257 0.86 -0.60 -29.84
C LYS A 257 0.71 0.92 -29.82
N ALA A 258 -0.43 1.45 -30.25
CA ALA A 258 -0.72 2.88 -30.18
C ALA A 258 -2.18 3.16 -29.78
N TYR A 259 -2.37 4.26 -29.08
CA TYR A 259 -3.67 4.82 -28.74
C TYR A 259 -4.03 5.93 -29.71
N VAL A 260 -5.29 5.94 -30.15
CA VAL A 260 -5.93 7.06 -30.84
C VAL A 260 -6.81 7.77 -29.83
N PHE A 261 -6.68 9.08 -29.76
CA PHE A 261 -7.42 9.92 -28.84
C PHE A 261 -8.60 10.58 -29.54
N THR A 262 -9.60 10.97 -28.76
CA THR A 262 -10.85 11.61 -29.24
C THR A 262 -10.64 12.92 -30.00
N ASN A 263 -9.44 13.50 -29.96
CA ASN A 263 -9.07 14.70 -30.70
C ASN A 263 -8.31 14.41 -32.01
N GLY A 264 -8.26 13.14 -32.45
CA GLY A 264 -7.63 12.70 -33.70
C GLY A 264 -6.12 12.47 -33.63
N TYR A 265 -5.45 12.81 -32.52
CA TYR A 265 -4.02 12.53 -32.34
C TYR A 265 -3.80 11.08 -31.89
N ASN A 266 -2.58 10.59 -32.07
CA ASN A 266 -2.18 9.28 -31.59
C ASN A 266 -0.90 9.34 -30.75
N SER A 267 -0.64 8.26 -30.02
CA SER A 267 0.63 8.05 -29.34
C SER A 267 0.91 6.56 -29.20
N GLU A 268 2.18 6.19 -29.31
CA GLU A 268 2.66 4.88 -28.85
C GLU A 268 2.33 4.68 -27.36
N VAL A 269 1.96 3.44 -27.01
CA VAL A 269 1.55 3.06 -25.65
C VAL A 269 2.67 3.31 -24.63
N LYS A 270 3.92 3.03 -24.99
CA LYS A 270 5.09 3.24 -24.10
C LYS A 270 5.27 4.68 -23.62
N ASN A 271 4.62 5.65 -24.28
CA ASN A 271 4.68 7.07 -23.94
C ASN A 271 3.51 7.52 -23.06
N CYS A 272 2.63 6.61 -22.65
CA CYS A 272 1.38 6.88 -21.96
C CYS A 272 1.30 6.08 -20.66
N ALA A 273 0.67 6.65 -19.65
CA ALA A 273 0.26 5.94 -18.43
C ALA A 273 -1.24 6.08 -18.26
N ILE A 274 -1.94 4.98 -17.95
CA ILE A 274 -3.36 4.99 -17.61
C ILE A 274 -3.51 5.66 -16.23
N ILE A 275 -4.44 6.60 -16.10
CA ILE A 275 -4.64 7.35 -14.85
C ILE A 275 -6.07 7.29 -14.32
N ASP A 276 -7.06 7.12 -15.20
CA ASP A 276 -8.47 7.02 -14.84
C ASP A 276 -9.18 6.09 -15.84
N ASP A 277 -9.81 5.04 -15.33
CA ASP A 277 -10.54 4.04 -16.09
C ASP A 277 -12.04 4.02 -15.76
N THR A 278 -12.57 5.13 -15.23
CA THR A 278 -13.98 5.24 -14.81
C THR A 278 -14.95 4.98 -15.97
N ASP A 279 -14.65 5.52 -17.15
CA ASP A 279 -15.51 5.44 -18.33
C ASP A 279 -15.02 4.36 -19.32
N ALA A 280 -14.18 3.44 -18.85
CA ALA A 280 -13.60 2.39 -19.66
C ALA A 280 -14.64 1.34 -20.08
N ASP A 281 -14.67 1.02 -21.38
CA ASP A 281 -15.50 -0.04 -21.93
C ASP A 281 -14.74 -1.38 -21.99
N TYR A 282 -14.84 -2.17 -20.92
CA TYR A 282 -14.25 -3.51 -20.85
C TYR A 282 -15.11 -4.60 -21.50
N THR A 283 -16.29 -4.28 -22.07
CA THR A 283 -17.19 -5.30 -22.63
C THR A 283 -16.64 -5.97 -23.90
N GLN A 284 -15.61 -5.39 -24.53
CA GLN A 284 -15.03 -5.88 -25.78
C GLN A 284 -13.81 -6.80 -25.64
N GLU A 285 -13.31 -7.04 -24.42
CA GLU A 285 -12.14 -7.93 -24.21
C GLU A 285 -12.49 -9.42 -24.19
N GLY A 286 -13.78 -9.79 -24.13
CA GLY A 286 -14.23 -11.19 -24.04
C GLY A 286 -14.52 -11.93 -25.35
N ALA A 287 -14.28 -11.32 -26.52
CA ALA A 287 -14.79 -11.84 -27.81
C ALA A 287 -13.73 -12.43 -28.75
N LYS A 288 -12.51 -12.75 -28.30
CA LYS A 288 -11.43 -13.20 -29.20
C LYS A 288 -10.88 -14.62 -29.01
N ASP A 289 -11.51 -15.46 -28.18
CA ASP A 289 -11.10 -16.87 -28.03
C ASP A 289 -12.19 -17.85 -28.51
N GLY A 290 -12.77 -17.60 -29.69
CA GLY A 290 -13.87 -18.42 -30.19
C GLY A 290 -14.07 -18.39 -31.69
N GLU A 291 -13.02 -18.47 -32.51
CA GLU A 291 -13.19 -18.88 -33.92
C GLU A 291 -11.90 -19.47 -34.50
N ALA A 292 -11.71 -20.77 -34.30
CA ALA A 292 -10.92 -21.64 -35.17
C ALA A 292 -11.44 -23.07 -35.01
N ALA A 293 -12.46 -23.41 -35.79
CA ALA A 293 -12.82 -24.79 -36.16
C ALA A 293 -13.15 -24.81 -37.65
#